data_AF-A0A519WAC0-F1
#
_entry.id   AF-A0A519WAC0-F1
#
_cell.length_a   1.000
_cell.length_b   1.000
_cell.length_c   1.000
_cell.angle_alpha   90.00
_cell.angle_beta   90.00
_cell.angle_gamma   90.00
#
_symmetry.space_group_name_H-M   'P 1'
#
loop_
_entity.id
_entity.type
_entity.pdbx_description
1 polymer ?
#
loop_
_entity_poly.entity_id
_entity_poly.type
_entity_poly.pdbx_seq_one_letter_code
_entity_poly.pdbx_strand_id
1 'polypeptide(L)' 'ALEADNTIFIGKYFYALKDKLQGQFFENPKQAFEYLQENSIKDSLILLKGSRGMALEQLLPLL' A
#
# COMPACT_ATOMS: atom_id res chain seq x y z
N ALA A 1 -1.98 -18.64 2.56
CA ALA A 1 -2.02 -17.17 2.41
C ALA A 1 -0.98 -16.79 1.37
N LEU A 2 -1.08 -15.62 0.73
CA LEU A 2 0.06 -15.12 -0.04
C LEU A 2 1.09 -14.62 0.97
N GLU A 3 2.28 -15.21 0.98
CA GLU A 3 3.38 -14.77 1.84
C GLU A 3 4.14 -13.66 1.11
N ALA A 4 4.16 -12.47 1.71
CA ALA A 4 4.88 -11.30 1.22
C ALA A 4 5.75 -10.74 2.35
N ASP A 5 6.99 -10.35 2.03
CA ASP A 5 7.94 -9.83 3.03
C ASP A 5 7.46 -8.51 3.64
N ASN A 6 6.82 -7.66 2.83
CA ASN A 6 6.24 -6.39 3.23
C ASN A 6 4.81 -6.25 2.71
N THR A 7 3.93 -5.67 3.53
CA THR A 7 2.53 -5.41 3.16
C THR A 7 2.15 -3.97 3.42
N ILE A 8 1.59 -3.33 2.39
CA ILE A 8 1.02 -1.98 2.46
C ILE A 8 -0.49 -2.08 2.26
N PHE A 9 -1.25 -1.60 3.24
CA PHE A 9 -2.71 -1.58 3.19
C PHE A 9 -3.24 -0.16 3.08
N ILE A 10 -4.12 0.06 2.11
CA ILE A 10 -4.57 1.40 1.73
C ILE A 10 -6.10 1.46 1.73
N GLY A 11 -6.65 2.41 2.48
CA GLY A 11 -8.09 2.66 2.58
C GLY A 11 -8.60 2.59 4.01
N LYS A 12 -9.65 3.37 4.32
CA LYS A 12 -10.23 3.51 5.67
C LYS A 12 -10.53 2.19 6.37
N TYR A 13 -11.07 1.21 5.66
CA TYR A 13 -11.40 -0.10 6.23
C TYR A 13 -10.15 -0.90 6.62
N PHE A 14 -9.08 -0.83 5.82
CA PHE A 14 -7.81 -1.44 6.18
C PHE A 14 -7.13 -0.67 7.32
N TYR A 15 -7.16 0.66 7.28
CA TYR A 15 -6.57 1.49 8.31
C TYR A 15 -7.16 1.23 9.70
N ALA A 16 -8.47 0.95 9.79
CA ALA A 16 -9.14 0.53 11.03
C ALA A 16 -8.62 -0.81 11.60
N LEU A 17 -7.84 -1.58 10.83
CA LEU A 17 -7.23 -2.84 11.25
C LEU A 17 -5.75 -2.71 11.60
N LYS A 18 -5.18 -1.49 11.59
CA LYS A 18 -3.74 -1.25 11.82
C LYS A 18 -3.20 -1.79 13.15
N ASP A 19 -4.06 -1.88 14.17
CA ASP A 19 -3.69 -2.39 15.50
C ASP A 19 -3.86 -3.92 15.60
N LYS A 20 -4.40 -4.56 14.55
CA LYS A 20 -4.73 -6.00 14.52
C LYS A 20 -3.89 -6.78 13.51
N LEU A 21 -3.34 -6.11 12.51
CA LEU A 21 -2.58 -6.70 11.41
C LEU A 21 -1.22 -6.03 11.32
N GLN A 22 -0.18 -6.81 11.02
CA GLN A 22 1.15 -6.27 10.75
C GLN A 22 1.20 -5.70 9.34
N GLY A 23 1.85 -4.56 9.17
CA GLY A 23 2.02 -3.88 7.90
C GLY A 23 1.99 -2.37 8.01
N GLN A 24 2.14 -1.70 6.88
CA GLN A 24 2.01 -0.25 6.78
C GLN A 24 0.57 0.10 6.38
N PHE A 25 -0.01 1.12 7.01
CA PHE A 25 -1.42 1.47 6.83
C PHE A 25 -1.58 2.93 6.44
N PHE A 26 -2.35 3.16 5.39
CA PHE A 26 -2.68 4.50 4.89
C PHE A 26 -4.20 4.63 4.72
N GLU A 27 -4.78 5.77 5.08
CA GLU A 27 -6.22 5.97 4.96
C GLU A 27 -6.66 6.13 3.50
N ASN A 28 -5.75 6.57 2.63
CA ASN A 28 -6.00 6.83 1.21
C ASN A 28 -4.71 6.71 0.36
N PRO A 29 -4.83 6.59 -0.97
CA PRO A 29 -3.68 6.42 -1.86
C PRO A 29 -2.68 7.58 -1.84
N LYS A 30 -3.14 8.82 -1.60
CA LYS A 30 -2.27 10.00 -1.54
C LYS A 30 -1.24 9.89 -0.42
N GLN A 31 -1.66 9.47 0.77
CA GLN A 31 -0.74 9.23 1.89
C GLN A 31 0.28 8.13 1.59
N ALA A 32 -0.15 7.06 0.91
CA ALA A 32 0.76 6.00 0.49
C ALA A 32 1.76 6.50 -0.57
N PHE A 33 1.31 7.35 -1.50
CA PHE A 33 2.17 7.96 -2.51
C PHE A 33 3.26 8.82 -1.85
N GLU A 34 2.88 9.73 -0.95
CA GLU A 34 3.81 10.59 -0.21
C GLU A 34 4.86 9.76 0.55
N TYR A 35 4.42 8.68 1.22
CA TYR A 35 5.33 7.76 1.90
C TYR A 35 6.32 7.07 0.94
N LEU A 36 5.84 6.57 -0.20
CA LEU A 36 6.67 5.86 -1.19
C LEU A 36 7.66 6.78 -1.92
N GLN A 37 7.39 8.09 -1.99
CA GLN A 37 8.37 9.06 -2.48
C GLN A 37 9.59 9.16 -1.56
N GLU A 38 9.36 9.12 -0.24
CA GLU A 38 10.43 9.19 0.77
C GLU A 38 11.07 7.82 1.03
N ASN A 39 10.32 6.73 0.82
CA ASN A 39 10.70 5.36 1.13
C ASN A 39 10.60 4.50 -0.13
N SER A 40 11.50 4.75 -1.09
CA SER A 40 11.52 4.05 -2.38
C SER A 40 11.65 2.54 -2.21
N ILE A 41 10.79 1.76 -2.88
CA ILE A 41 10.92 0.31 -2.98
C ILE A 41 11.95 0.01 -4.08
N LYS A 42 12.88 -0.92 -3.83
CA LYS A 42 13.92 -1.33 -4.78
C LYS A 42 14.02 -2.85 -4.83
N ASP A 43 14.39 -3.38 -5.99
CA ASP A 43 14.69 -4.80 -6.21
C ASP A 43 13.63 -5.78 -5.67
N SER A 44 12.36 -5.45 -5.87
CA SER A 44 11.22 -6.17 -5.28
C SER A 44 10.21 -6.60 -6.34
N LEU A 45 9.53 -7.73 -6.09
CA LEU A 45 8.34 -8.14 -6.86
C LEU A 45 7.09 -7.59 -6.15
N ILE A 46 6.36 -6.71 -6.83
CA ILE A 46 5.22 -5.99 -6.25
C ILE A 46 3.90 -6.54 -6.81
N LEU A 47 2.98 -6.90 -5.92
CA LEU A 47 1.58 -7.17 -6.27
C LEU A 47 0.71 -5.96 -5.93
N LEU A 48 0.34 -5.19 -6.94
CA LEU A 48 -0.62 -4.10 -6.78
C LEU A 48 -2.06 -4.63 -6.99
N LYS A 49 -2.88 -4.60 -5.94
CA LYS A 49 -4.27 -5.10 -5.98
C LYS A 49 -5.24 -4.12 -5.31
N GLY A 50 -6.30 -3.74 -6.02
CA GLY A 50 -7.38 -2.91 -5.50
C GLY A 50 -8.59 -2.87 -6.43
N SER A 51 -9.72 -2.37 -5.94
CA SER A 51 -10.89 -2.10 -6.80
C SER A 51 -10.68 -0.82 -7.61
N ARG A 52 -11.39 -0.66 -8.75
CA ARG A 52 -11.25 0.53 -9.62
C ARG A 52 -11.43 1.85 -8.88
N GLY A 53 -12.38 1.91 -7.94
CA GLY A 53 -12.66 3.13 -7.16
C GLY A 53 -11.54 3.54 -6.19
N MET A 54 -10.54 2.68 -5.97
CA MET A 54 -9.39 3.00 -5.13
C MET A 54 -8.29 3.76 -5.89
N ALA A 55 -8.33 3.73 -7.22
CA ALA A 55 -7.36 4.40 -8.09
C ALA A 55 -5.88 4.12 -7.72
N LEU A 56 -5.54 2.88 -7.37
CA LEU A 56 -4.17 2.54 -6.91
C LEU A 56 -3.11 2.66 -8.02
N GLU A 57 -3.53 2.69 -9.29
CA GLU A 57 -2.66 2.95 -10.44
C GLU A 57 -1.86 4.25 -10.31
N GLN A 58 -2.33 5.22 -9.51
CA GLN A 58 -1.58 6.44 -9.22
C GLN A 58 -0.24 6.19 -8.51
N LEU A 59 -0.05 5.01 -7.90
CA LEU A 59 1.18 4.62 -7.23
C LEU A 59 2.23 4.06 -8.22
N LEU A 60 1.83 3.62 -9.41
CA LEU A 60 2.72 2.99 -10.40
C LEU A 60 4.03 3.75 -10.70
N PRO A 61 4.07 5.10 -10.71
CA PRO A 61 5.33 5.82 -10.93
C PRO A 61 6.40 5.63 -9.83
N LEU A 62 6.02 5.06 -8.68
CA LEU A 62 6.87 4.88 -7.50
C LEU A 62 7.20 3.41 -7.18
N LEU A 63 6.63 2.47 -7.94
CA LEU A 63 6.74 1.01 -7.73
C LEU A 63 7.64 0.39 -8.79
#